data_AF-A0A924FX63-F1
#
_entry.id   AF-A0A924FX63-F1
#
_cell.length_a   1.000
_cell.length_b   1.000
_cell.length_c   1.000
_cell.angle_alpha   90.00
_cell.angle_beta   90.00
_cell.angle_gamma   90.00
#
_symmetry.space_group_name_H-M   'P 1'
#
loop_
_entity.id
_entity.type
_entity.pdbx_description
1 polymer ?
#
loop_
_entity_poly.entity_id
_entity_poly.type
_entity_poly.pdbx_seq_one_letter_code
_entity_poly.pdbx_strand_id
1 'polypeptide(L)'
;MDENLIKAFLAIAGAIIGAIIAALTNAYAANQKIKEIEIGYRFKLRDGYLENARKMSEQVYLPINILLTNLSMAYDKLRLRINFDDNTVPVGSQNAFLAASREYLREIDQLLSRGADAYLTTDLDQRLQYLNSFLRESATAEKTIKKIIFETGSDSTFLPIPATKFVHQTTSKTLSRFGVSKMSLTVPGLPIRFGYAEETLAAPFQSREFEQRFQKDVSALKSLIKEVVLGTRAIS
;
A
#
# COMPACT_ATOMS: atom_id res chain seq x y z
N MET A 1 -45.79 -66.45 35.55
CA MET A 1 -45.34 -65.23 34.87
C MET A 1 -44.93 -65.68 33.48
N ASP A 2 -45.67 -65.25 32.44
CA ASP A 2 -45.63 -65.91 31.14
C ASP A 2 -44.32 -65.63 30.39
N GLU A 3 -43.65 -66.70 29.98
CA GLU A 3 -42.37 -66.69 29.26
C GLU A 3 -42.43 -65.84 27.97
N ASN A 4 -43.62 -65.73 27.38
CA ASN A 4 -43.88 -64.91 26.20
C ASN A 4 -43.80 -63.40 26.50
N LEU A 5 -44.11 -62.97 27.71
CA LEU A 5 -44.08 -61.56 28.11
C LEU A 5 -42.62 -61.09 28.33
N ILE A 6 -41.77 -61.97 28.87
CA ILE A 6 -40.32 -61.72 29.02
C ILE A 6 -39.64 -61.66 27.65
N LYS A 7 -39.98 -62.57 26.71
CA LYS A 7 -39.46 -62.55 25.33
C LYS A 7 -39.88 -61.30 24.56
N ALA A 8 -41.14 -60.88 24.69
CA ALA A 8 -41.65 -59.66 24.06
C ALA A 8 -40.95 -58.40 24.62
N PHE A 9 -40.74 -58.32 25.93
CA PHE A 9 -40.03 -57.21 26.55
C PHE A 9 -38.56 -57.13 26.12
N LEU A 10 -37.86 -58.27 26.05
CA LEU A 10 -36.48 -58.34 25.54
C LEU A 10 -36.38 -57.94 24.07
N ALA A 11 -37.34 -58.34 23.23
CA ALA A 11 -37.38 -57.94 21.83
C ALA A 11 -37.62 -56.44 21.63
N ILE A 12 -38.56 -55.85 22.41
CA ILE A 12 -38.83 -54.40 22.37
C ILE A 12 -37.63 -53.61 22.92
N ALA A 13 -37.04 -54.04 24.03
CA ALA A 13 -35.86 -53.40 24.60
C ALA A 13 -34.66 -53.47 23.64
N GLY A 14 -34.45 -54.62 22.99
CA GLY A 14 -33.42 -54.79 21.97
C GLY A 14 -33.64 -53.90 20.74
N ALA A 15 -34.88 -53.74 20.29
CA ALA A 15 -35.23 -52.85 19.17
C ALA A 15 -35.01 -51.37 19.52
N ILE A 16 -35.37 -50.93 20.73
CA ILE A 16 -35.15 -49.56 21.20
C ILE A 16 -33.65 -49.25 21.31
N ILE A 17 -32.87 -50.14 21.93
CA ILE A 17 -31.42 -49.98 22.06
C ILE A 17 -30.75 -49.97 20.68
N GLY A 18 -31.16 -50.87 19.78
CA GLY A 18 -30.67 -50.91 18.40
C GLY A 18 -30.96 -49.62 17.63
N ALA A 19 -32.17 -49.07 17.77
CA ALA A 19 -32.56 -47.80 17.16
C ALA A 19 -31.75 -46.61 17.72
N ILE A 20 -31.49 -46.57 19.02
CA ILE A 20 -30.67 -45.52 19.66
C ILE A 20 -29.21 -45.60 19.17
N ILE A 21 -28.62 -46.79 19.12
CA ILE A 21 -27.24 -46.98 18.64
C ILE A 21 -27.14 -46.62 17.14
N ALA A 22 -28.12 -46.99 16.33
CA ALA A 22 -28.18 -46.61 14.91
C ALA A 22 -28.33 -45.10 14.72
N ALA A 23 -29.15 -44.42 15.54
CA ALA A 23 -29.30 -42.97 15.50
C ALA A 23 -27.98 -42.25 15.90
N LEU A 24 -27.30 -42.73 16.94
CA LEU A 24 -26.02 -42.18 17.40
C LEU A 24 -24.89 -42.38 16.37
N THR A 25 -24.81 -43.56 15.75
CA THR A 25 -23.81 -43.83 14.70
C THR A 25 -24.06 -42.99 13.45
N ASN A 26 -25.32 -42.83 13.02
CA ASN A 26 -25.68 -41.94 11.91
C ASN A 26 -25.39 -40.47 12.22
N ALA A 27 -25.69 -40.00 13.44
CA ALA A 27 -25.38 -38.62 13.85
C ALA A 27 -23.85 -38.38 13.90
N TYR A 28 -23.08 -39.34 14.41
CA TYR A 28 -21.62 -39.23 14.46
C TYR A 28 -21.00 -39.24 13.05
N ALA A 29 -21.43 -40.15 12.17
CA ALA A 29 -20.98 -40.20 10.78
C ALA A 29 -21.35 -38.93 10.00
N ALA A 30 -22.54 -38.37 10.23
CA ALA A 30 -22.95 -37.09 9.66
C ALA A 30 -22.06 -35.94 10.15
N ASN A 31 -21.77 -35.88 11.45
CA ASN A 31 -20.89 -34.86 12.03
C ASN A 31 -19.45 -34.95 11.51
N GLN A 32 -18.91 -36.15 11.30
CA GLN A 32 -17.60 -36.33 10.67
C GLN A 32 -17.59 -35.83 9.22
N LYS A 33 -18.62 -36.17 8.42
CA LYS A 33 -18.76 -35.66 7.05
C LYS A 33 -18.89 -34.13 7.00
N ILE A 34 -19.64 -33.52 7.93
CA ILE A 34 -19.75 -32.05 8.00
C ILE A 34 -18.38 -31.42 8.27
N LYS A 35 -17.60 -31.96 9.21
CA LYS A 35 -16.25 -31.47 9.50
C LYS A 35 -15.31 -31.63 8.31
N GLU A 36 -15.38 -32.76 7.61
CA GLU A 36 -14.58 -32.99 6.40
C GLU A 36 -14.92 -32.01 5.28
N ILE A 37 -16.22 -31.76 5.04
CA ILE A 37 -16.70 -30.77 4.08
C ILE A 37 -16.24 -29.37 4.48
N GLU A 38 -16.33 -29.01 5.76
CA GLU A 38 -15.89 -27.69 6.26
C GLU A 38 -14.37 -27.51 6.08
N ILE A 39 -13.58 -28.53 6.42
CA ILE A 39 -12.13 -28.52 6.23
C ILE A 39 -11.81 -28.38 4.74
N GLY A 40 -12.45 -29.16 3.87
CA GLY A 40 -12.28 -29.07 2.42
C GLY A 40 -12.68 -27.71 1.85
N TYR A 41 -13.74 -27.09 2.37
CA TYR A 41 -14.18 -25.76 1.96
C TYR A 41 -13.18 -24.67 2.40
N ARG A 42 -12.68 -24.76 3.65
CA ARG A 42 -11.62 -23.86 4.15
C ARG A 42 -10.35 -23.99 3.32
N PHE A 43 -9.95 -25.20 2.94
CA PHE A 43 -8.82 -25.42 2.05
C PHE A 43 -9.04 -24.81 0.67
N LYS A 44 -10.20 -25.05 0.02
CA LYS A 44 -10.52 -24.46 -1.29
C LYS A 44 -10.55 -22.94 -1.27
N LEU A 45 -11.14 -22.33 -0.24
CA LEU A 45 -11.14 -20.87 -0.07
C LEU A 45 -9.72 -20.32 0.10
N ARG A 46 -8.90 -21.00 0.92
CA ARG A 46 -7.50 -20.59 1.14
C ARG A 46 -6.67 -20.73 -0.13
N ASP A 47 -6.79 -21.84 -0.84
CA ASP A 47 -6.01 -22.10 -2.04
C ASP A 47 -6.43 -21.16 -3.18
N GLY A 48 -7.74 -20.89 -3.34
CA GLY A 48 -8.22 -19.88 -4.28
C GLY A 48 -7.78 -18.46 -3.91
N TYR A 49 -7.72 -18.12 -2.62
CA TYR A 49 -7.16 -16.85 -2.16
C TYR A 49 -5.67 -16.73 -2.47
N LEU A 50 -4.88 -17.77 -2.19
CA LEU A 50 -3.43 -17.80 -2.43
C LEU A 50 -3.11 -17.76 -3.93
N GLU A 51 -3.88 -18.47 -4.75
CA GLU A 51 -3.74 -18.45 -6.20
C GLU A 51 -4.06 -17.07 -6.77
N ASN A 52 -5.15 -16.44 -6.32
CA ASN A 52 -5.46 -15.06 -6.68
C ASN A 52 -4.37 -14.09 -6.22
N ALA A 53 -3.89 -14.21 -4.98
CA ALA A 53 -2.81 -13.36 -4.46
C ALA A 53 -1.50 -13.51 -5.26
N ARG A 54 -1.14 -14.75 -5.64
CA ARG A 54 0.02 -15.02 -6.51
C ARG A 54 -0.17 -14.40 -7.89
N LYS A 55 -1.33 -14.61 -8.49
CA LYS A 55 -1.68 -14.06 -9.80
C LYS A 55 -1.63 -12.53 -9.77
N MET A 56 -2.15 -11.89 -8.72
CA MET A 56 -2.08 -10.43 -8.58
C MET A 56 -0.65 -9.94 -8.34
N SER A 57 0.14 -10.64 -7.54
CA SER A 57 1.57 -10.36 -7.35
C SER A 57 2.33 -10.37 -8.67
N GLU A 58 2.09 -11.39 -9.50
CA GLU A 58 2.74 -11.55 -10.81
C GLU A 58 2.25 -10.53 -11.85
N GLN A 59 0.95 -10.23 -11.87
CA GLN A 59 0.35 -9.38 -12.91
C GLN A 59 0.40 -7.88 -12.63
N VAL A 60 0.46 -7.48 -11.35
CA VAL A 60 0.38 -6.06 -10.94
C VAL A 60 1.67 -5.62 -10.25
N TYR A 61 2.01 -6.26 -9.14
CA TYR A 61 3.05 -5.79 -8.25
C TYR A 61 4.47 -5.96 -8.82
N LEU A 62 4.73 -7.10 -9.45
CA LEU A 62 6.03 -7.39 -10.06
C LEU A 62 6.34 -6.44 -11.23
N PRO A 63 5.44 -6.20 -12.20
CA PRO A 63 5.65 -5.19 -13.25
C PRO A 63 5.94 -3.79 -12.69
N ILE A 64 5.18 -3.32 -11.70
CA ILE A 64 5.42 -2.00 -11.09
C ILE A 64 6.82 -1.95 -10.46
N ASN A 65 7.25 -3.00 -9.75
CA ASN A 65 8.58 -3.04 -9.15
C ASN A 65 9.72 -3.05 -10.18
N ILE A 66 9.53 -3.75 -11.31
CA ILE A 66 10.48 -3.74 -12.44
C ILE A 66 10.58 -2.33 -13.02
N LEU A 67 9.44 -1.68 -13.29
CA LEU A 67 9.36 -0.32 -13.81
C LEU A 67 10.05 0.69 -12.87
N LEU A 68 9.79 0.62 -11.56
CA LEU A 68 10.46 1.45 -10.55
C LEU A 68 11.97 1.20 -10.50
N THR A 69 12.41 -0.04 -10.69
CA THR A 69 13.84 -0.39 -10.71
C THR A 69 14.53 0.19 -11.94
N ASN A 70 13.92 0.06 -13.12
CA ASN A 70 14.44 0.64 -14.36
C ASN A 70 14.53 2.17 -14.26
N LEU A 71 13.49 2.82 -13.71
CA LEU A 71 13.47 4.26 -13.48
C LEU A 71 14.57 4.69 -12.49
N SER A 72 14.74 3.97 -11.38
CA SER A 72 15.82 4.23 -10.41
C SER A 72 17.20 4.10 -11.05
N MET A 73 17.45 3.04 -11.82
CA MET A 73 18.73 2.84 -12.51
C MET A 73 19.00 3.94 -13.55
N ALA A 74 17.96 4.40 -14.26
CA ALA A 74 18.08 5.51 -15.19
C ALA A 74 18.45 6.81 -14.46
N TYR A 75 17.87 7.04 -13.29
CA TYR A 75 18.23 8.19 -12.45
C TYR A 75 19.65 8.08 -11.91
N ASP A 76 20.08 6.90 -11.44
CA ASP A 76 21.45 6.70 -10.96
C ASP A 76 22.49 7.02 -12.04
N LYS A 77 22.21 6.65 -13.30
CA LYS A 77 23.05 7.02 -14.45
C LYS A 77 23.09 8.53 -14.69
N LEU A 78 21.96 9.23 -14.53
CA LEU A 78 21.89 10.68 -14.62
C LEU A 78 22.69 11.34 -13.49
N ARG A 79 22.49 10.86 -12.25
CA ARG A 79 23.10 11.36 -11.01
C ARG A 79 24.62 11.39 -11.09
N LEU A 80 25.24 10.37 -11.67
CA LEU A 80 26.69 10.32 -11.90
C LEU A 80 27.21 11.44 -12.84
N ARG A 81 26.32 12.12 -13.56
CA ARG A 81 26.63 13.19 -14.52
C ARG A 81 26.13 14.57 -14.07
N ILE A 82 25.43 14.66 -12.95
CA ILE A 82 24.95 15.92 -12.40
C ILE A 82 26.09 16.59 -11.63
N ASN A 83 26.33 17.86 -11.95
CA ASN A 83 27.06 18.75 -11.07
C ASN A 83 26.05 19.51 -10.20
N PHE A 84 25.92 19.08 -8.93
CA PHE A 84 24.96 19.66 -7.99
C PHE A 84 25.32 21.06 -7.52
N ASP A 85 26.60 21.44 -7.59
CA ASP A 85 27.05 22.76 -7.14
C ASP A 85 26.62 23.82 -8.17
N ASP A 86 26.75 23.48 -9.46
CA ASP A 86 26.36 24.37 -10.56
C ASP A 86 24.92 24.13 -11.06
N ASN A 87 24.22 23.10 -10.56
CA ASN A 87 22.93 22.61 -11.08
C ASN A 87 22.95 22.42 -12.61
N THR A 88 24.00 21.79 -13.12
CA THR A 88 24.17 21.51 -14.54
C THR A 88 24.27 20.01 -14.81
N VAL A 89 23.82 19.59 -16.00
CA VAL A 89 23.88 18.21 -16.47
C VAL A 89 24.01 18.20 -18.00
N PRO A 90 24.75 17.26 -18.61
CA PRO A 90 24.78 17.12 -20.05
C PRO A 90 23.38 16.86 -20.62
N VAL A 91 22.99 17.61 -21.66
CA VAL A 91 21.67 17.53 -22.30
C VAL A 91 21.33 16.10 -22.73
N GLY A 92 22.30 15.35 -23.24
CA GLY A 92 22.11 13.95 -23.62
C GLY A 92 21.70 13.04 -22.45
N SER A 93 22.32 13.22 -21.28
CA SER A 93 21.98 12.46 -20.07
C SER A 93 20.59 12.82 -19.55
N GLN A 94 20.26 14.12 -19.54
CA GLN A 94 18.94 14.59 -19.13
C GLN A 94 17.83 14.03 -20.04
N ASN A 95 18.04 14.07 -21.36
CA ASN A 95 17.11 13.52 -22.34
C ASN A 95 16.94 12.01 -22.19
N ALA A 96 18.01 11.28 -21.88
CA ALA A 96 17.93 9.83 -21.63
C ALA A 96 17.06 9.51 -20.40
N PHE A 97 17.22 10.26 -19.31
CA PHE A 97 16.37 10.09 -18.12
C PHE A 97 14.92 10.52 -18.36
N LEU A 98 14.72 11.62 -19.11
CA LEU A 98 13.38 12.08 -19.50
C LEU A 98 12.66 11.01 -20.35
N ALA A 99 13.36 10.38 -21.29
CA ALA A 99 12.82 9.27 -22.08
C ALA A 99 12.43 8.07 -21.20
N ALA A 100 13.30 7.67 -20.27
CA ALA A 100 13.00 6.61 -19.31
C ALA A 100 11.80 6.95 -18.41
N SER A 101 11.67 8.21 -18.00
CA SER A 101 10.53 8.68 -17.19
C SER A 101 9.23 8.64 -17.97
N ARG A 102 9.23 9.05 -19.25
CA ARG A 102 8.05 8.96 -20.13
C ARG A 102 7.63 7.52 -20.38
N GLU A 103 8.60 6.64 -20.60
CA GLU A 103 8.35 5.21 -20.78
C GLU A 103 7.76 4.58 -19.52
N TYR A 104 8.33 4.89 -18.35
CA TYR A 104 7.77 4.49 -17.05
C TYR A 104 6.31 4.94 -16.89
N LEU A 105 6.01 6.22 -17.13
CA LEU A 105 4.65 6.77 -17.03
C LEU A 105 3.68 6.07 -17.99
N ARG A 106 4.12 5.82 -19.23
CA ARG A 106 3.31 5.12 -20.24
C ARG A 106 2.96 3.70 -19.80
N GLU A 107 3.94 2.94 -19.31
CA GLU A 107 3.73 1.55 -18.87
C GLU A 107 2.86 1.48 -17.61
N ILE A 108 3.02 2.41 -16.66
CA ILE A 108 2.13 2.51 -15.49
C ILE A 108 0.71 2.84 -15.92
N ASP A 109 0.50 3.85 -16.77
CA ASP A 109 -0.84 4.22 -17.26
C ASP A 109 -1.50 3.02 -17.98
N GLN A 110 -0.73 2.24 -18.75
CA GLN A 110 -1.22 1.02 -19.39
C GLN A 110 -1.61 -0.06 -18.38
N LEU A 111 -0.82 -0.30 -17.34
CA LEU A 111 -1.17 -1.24 -16.27
C LEU A 111 -2.46 -0.81 -15.56
N LEU A 112 -2.56 0.45 -15.16
CA LEU A 112 -3.74 1.00 -14.48
C LEU A 112 -4.99 0.91 -15.37
N SER A 113 -4.88 1.23 -16.66
CA SER A 113 -6.00 1.13 -17.62
C SER A 113 -6.55 -0.30 -17.80
N ARG A 114 -5.77 -1.32 -17.43
CA ARG A 114 -6.18 -2.74 -17.45
C ARG A 114 -6.83 -3.19 -16.14
N GLY A 115 -7.12 -2.27 -15.22
CA GLY A 115 -7.74 -2.56 -13.93
C GLY A 115 -6.75 -2.94 -12.83
N ALA A 116 -5.45 -2.63 -12.99
CA ALA A 116 -4.45 -2.89 -11.96
C ALA A 116 -4.69 -2.06 -10.69
N ASP A 117 -5.32 -0.89 -10.82
CA ASP A 117 -5.70 0.02 -9.74
C ASP A 117 -6.61 -0.65 -8.69
N ALA A 118 -7.55 -1.49 -9.12
CA ALA A 118 -8.45 -2.23 -8.24
C ALA A 118 -7.73 -3.19 -7.28
N TYR A 119 -6.47 -3.53 -7.57
CA TYR A 119 -5.67 -4.45 -6.78
C TYR A 119 -4.62 -3.74 -5.91
N LEU A 120 -4.42 -2.43 -6.06
CA LEU A 120 -3.48 -1.67 -5.25
C LEU A 120 -4.07 -1.36 -3.88
N THR A 121 -3.24 -1.35 -2.85
CA THR A 121 -3.64 -0.74 -1.58
C THR A 121 -3.80 0.77 -1.76
N THR A 122 -4.67 1.41 -0.99
CA THR A 122 -4.90 2.85 -1.04
C THR A 122 -3.62 3.66 -0.93
N ASP A 123 -2.72 3.26 -0.02
CA ASP A 123 -1.43 3.94 0.18
C ASP A 123 -0.48 3.78 -1.01
N LEU A 124 -0.48 2.60 -1.65
CA LEU A 124 0.37 2.32 -2.81
C LEU A 124 -0.12 3.11 -4.03
N ASP A 125 -1.43 3.09 -4.29
CA ASP A 125 -2.05 3.87 -5.36
C ASP A 125 -1.79 5.38 -5.19
N GLN A 126 -2.07 5.92 -4.00
CA GLN A 126 -1.84 7.33 -3.72
C GLN A 126 -0.39 7.75 -3.93
N ARG A 127 0.58 6.96 -3.44
CA ARG A 127 2.01 7.27 -3.63
C ARG A 127 2.45 7.13 -5.08
N LEU A 128 1.88 6.18 -5.82
CA LEU A 128 2.17 6.00 -7.24
C LEU A 128 1.68 7.21 -8.04
N GLN A 129 0.47 7.70 -7.74
CA GLN A 129 -0.08 8.92 -8.31
C GLN A 129 0.78 10.14 -7.98
N TYR A 130 1.26 10.27 -6.74
CA TYR A 130 2.15 11.36 -6.35
C TYR A 130 3.49 11.33 -7.07
N LEU A 131 4.13 10.16 -7.19
CA LEU A 131 5.35 10.03 -7.98
C LEU A 131 5.09 10.36 -9.45
N ASN A 132 3.99 9.87 -10.03
CA ASN A 132 3.64 10.13 -11.42
C ASN A 132 3.43 11.62 -11.69
N SER A 133 2.68 12.31 -10.81
CA SER A 133 2.47 13.75 -10.88
C SER A 133 3.81 14.48 -10.74
N PHE A 134 4.63 14.11 -9.75
CA PHE A 134 5.93 14.72 -9.52
C PHE A 134 6.85 14.59 -10.75
N LEU A 135 6.89 13.43 -11.41
CA LEU A 135 7.69 13.22 -12.63
C LEU A 135 7.17 14.04 -13.81
N ARG A 136 5.85 14.12 -14.00
CA ARG A 136 5.23 14.92 -15.07
C ARG A 136 5.54 16.40 -14.91
N GLU A 137 5.36 16.94 -13.71
CA GLU A 137 5.64 18.35 -13.42
C GLU A 137 7.15 18.65 -13.48
N SER A 138 7.99 17.73 -12.98
CA SER A 138 9.45 17.88 -13.00
C SER A 138 10.05 17.82 -14.41
N ALA A 139 9.39 17.16 -15.37
CA ALA A 139 9.83 17.09 -16.75
C ALA A 139 9.90 18.46 -17.45
N THR A 140 9.09 19.42 -17.00
CA THR A 140 9.03 20.79 -17.52
C THR A 140 9.50 21.83 -16.49
N ALA A 141 9.91 21.42 -15.29
CA ALA A 141 10.26 22.33 -14.22
C ALA A 141 11.66 22.93 -14.44
N GLU A 142 11.72 24.25 -14.60
CA GLU A 142 12.98 25.01 -14.55
C GLU A 142 13.39 25.37 -13.11
N LYS A 143 12.44 25.35 -12.18
CA LYS A 143 12.63 25.76 -10.78
C LYS A 143 11.87 24.81 -9.86
N THR A 144 12.34 24.72 -8.62
CA THR A 144 11.67 23.92 -7.59
C THR A 144 10.38 24.61 -7.15
N ILE A 145 9.26 23.88 -7.25
CA ILE A 145 7.94 24.29 -6.82
C ILE A 145 7.62 23.56 -5.52
N LYS A 146 7.34 24.32 -4.45
CA LYS A 146 7.04 23.81 -3.12
C LYS A 146 5.63 24.23 -2.71
N LYS A 147 4.87 23.28 -2.19
CA LYS A 147 3.59 23.49 -1.53
C LYS A 147 3.83 23.50 -0.03
N ILE A 148 3.53 24.63 0.59
CA ILE A 148 3.59 24.80 2.03
C ILE A 148 2.19 24.68 2.57
N ILE A 149 2.03 23.83 3.57
CA ILE A 149 0.78 23.58 4.25
C ILE A 149 0.96 24.01 5.70
N PHE A 150 0.18 25.01 6.11
CA PHE A 150 0.06 25.43 7.49
C PHE A 150 -1.26 24.89 8.04
N GLU A 151 -1.17 24.16 9.14
CA GLU A 151 -2.32 23.62 9.86
C GLU A 151 -2.34 24.27 11.24
N THR A 152 -3.46 24.87 11.62
CA THR A 152 -3.67 25.32 13.00
C THR A 152 -4.94 24.68 13.53
N GLY A 153 -4.85 24.08 14.71
CA GLY A 153 -5.96 23.36 15.32
C GLY A 153 -5.84 23.31 16.84
N SER A 154 -6.93 22.97 17.50
CA SER A 154 -7.00 22.81 18.96
C SER A 154 -7.47 21.40 19.32
N ASP A 155 -6.74 20.72 20.19
CA ASP A 155 -7.13 19.44 20.80
C ASP A 155 -7.98 19.65 22.07
N SER A 156 -8.33 20.90 22.41
CA SER A 156 -9.13 21.20 23.60
C SER A 156 -10.61 20.92 23.35
N THR A 157 -11.17 20.08 24.20
CA THR A 157 -12.61 19.85 24.35
C THR A 157 -13.36 21.09 24.86
N PHE A 158 -12.66 22.05 25.47
CA PHE A 158 -13.25 23.24 26.11
C PHE A 158 -13.45 24.41 25.14
N LEU A 159 -12.59 24.54 24.11
CA LEU A 159 -12.68 25.54 23.05
C LEU A 159 -12.25 24.90 21.73
N PRO A 160 -13.20 24.30 20.98
CA PRO A 160 -12.91 23.74 19.67
C PRO A 160 -12.65 24.90 18.70
N ILE A 161 -11.37 25.21 18.46
CA ILE A 161 -10.99 26.07 17.35
C ILE A 161 -11.03 25.17 16.10
N PRO A 162 -11.88 25.48 15.10
CA PRO A 162 -11.94 24.69 13.89
C PRO A 162 -10.55 24.67 13.24
N ALA A 163 -10.08 23.47 12.88
CA ALA A 163 -8.80 23.32 12.23
C ALA A 163 -8.81 24.10 10.91
N THR A 164 -8.00 25.15 10.80
CA THR A 164 -7.86 25.91 9.55
C THR A 164 -6.59 25.46 8.84
N LYS A 165 -6.75 25.14 7.55
CA LYS A 165 -5.68 24.66 6.68
C LYS A 165 -5.40 25.72 5.63
N PHE A 166 -4.23 26.34 5.71
CA PHE A 166 -3.76 27.29 4.72
C PHE A 166 -2.75 26.61 3.81
N VAL A 167 -3.01 26.63 2.51
CA VAL A 167 -2.13 26.05 1.49
C VAL A 167 -1.56 27.20 0.66
N HIS A 168 -0.24 27.34 0.65
CA HIS A 168 0.46 28.33 -0.15
C HIS A 168 1.47 27.64 -1.07
N GLN A 169 1.47 27.96 -2.36
CA GLN A 169 2.46 27.47 -3.31
C GLN A 169 3.52 28.53 -3.50
N THR A 170 4.78 28.16 -3.34
CA THR A 170 5.92 29.05 -3.55
C THR A 170 6.91 28.45 -4.53
N THR A 171 7.43 29.31 -5.39
CA THR A 171 8.53 29.00 -6.31
C THR A 171 9.80 29.63 -5.74
N SER A 172 10.77 28.84 -5.28
CA SER A 172 11.98 29.38 -4.66
C SER A 172 13.24 28.86 -5.33
N LYS A 173 14.25 29.73 -5.45
CA LYS A 173 15.63 29.35 -5.82
C LYS A 173 16.54 29.07 -4.60
N THR A 174 16.07 29.36 -3.37
CA THR A 174 17.02 29.60 -2.25
C THR A 174 16.59 29.10 -0.87
N LEU A 175 15.40 28.49 -0.72
CA LEU A 175 14.88 28.12 0.62
C LEU A 175 15.25 26.72 1.12
N SER A 176 16.09 25.95 0.42
CA SER A 176 16.40 24.57 0.80
C SER A 176 17.40 24.38 1.95
N ARG A 177 17.91 25.45 2.56
CA ARG A 177 18.87 25.32 3.69
C ARG A 177 18.24 24.98 5.04
N PHE A 178 16.93 25.16 5.22
CA PHE A 178 16.24 24.73 6.43
C PHE A 178 15.45 23.44 6.14
N GLY A 179 16.09 22.29 6.35
CA GLY A 179 15.57 20.94 6.04
C GLY A 179 14.42 20.45 6.94
N VAL A 180 13.55 21.33 7.42
CA VAL A 180 12.45 20.95 8.32
C VAL A 180 11.21 20.63 7.49
N SER A 181 11.10 19.40 7.02
CA SER A 181 9.97 18.98 6.15
C SER A 181 8.63 18.89 6.87
N LYS A 182 8.65 18.70 8.20
CA LYS A 182 7.48 18.75 9.09
C LYS A 182 7.88 19.29 10.44
N MET A 183 7.13 20.28 10.94
CA MET A 183 7.31 20.78 12.31
C MET A 183 5.93 20.91 12.95
N SER A 184 5.76 20.31 14.13
CA SER A 184 4.59 20.53 14.97
C SER A 184 5.04 21.25 16.23
N LEU A 185 4.56 22.47 16.44
CA LEU A 185 4.79 23.20 17.68
C LEU A 185 3.53 23.10 18.54
N THR A 186 3.68 22.51 19.73
CA THR A 186 2.67 22.55 20.79
C THR A 186 3.19 23.51 21.86
N VAL A 187 2.43 24.56 22.17
CA VAL A 187 2.82 25.52 23.20
C VAL A 187 2.31 25.02 24.56
N PRO A 188 3.18 24.74 25.54
CA PRO A 188 2.75 24.30 26.86
C PRO A 188 1.80 25.32 27.50
N GLY A 189 0.62 24.87 27.95
CA GLY A 189 -0.41 25.73 28.56
C GLY A 189 -1.40 26.37 27.58
N LEU A 190 -1.18 26.27 26.26
CA LEU A 190 -2.17 26.66 25.25
C LEU A 190 -2.64 25.42 24.49
N PRO A 191 -3.95 25.22 24.26
CA PRO A 191 -4.45 24.09 23.50
C PRO A 191 -4.32 24.31 21.98
N ILE A 192 -3.28 25.01 21.53
CA ILE A 192 -3.09 25.33 20.11
C ILE A 192 -1.92 24.52 19.58
N ARG A 193 -2.16 23.80 18.47
CA ARG A 193 -1.13 23.12 17.69
C ARG A 193 -0.92 23.85 16.38
N PHE A 194 0.34 24.11 16.06
CA PHE A 194 0.76 24.61 14.76
C PHE A 194 1.50 23.50 14.03
N GLY A 195 0.97 23.08 12.89
CA GLY A 195 1.60 22.16 11.96
C GLY A 195 2.15 22.92 10.75
N TYR A 196 3.39 22.63 10.40
CA TYR A 196 4.03 23.00 9.16
C TYR A 196 4.34 21.72 8.40
N ALA A 197 3.92 21.63 7.14
CA ALA A 197 4.34 20.59 6.23
C ALA A 197 4.76 21.20 4.89
N GLU A 198 5.91 20.77 4.39
CA GLU A 198 6.41 21.19 3.09
C GLU A 198 6.43 20.01 2.12
N GLU A 199 5.89 20.24 0.93
CA GLU A 199 5.83 19.24 -0.13
C GLU A 199 6.41 19.78 -1.43
N THR A 200 7.47 19.14 -1.94
CA THR A 200 7.99 19.43 -3.29
C THR A 200 7.04 18.88 -4.33
N LEU A 201 6.42 19.77 -5.13
CA LEU A 201 5.50 19.41 -6.21
C LEU A 201 6.24 19.13 -7.52
N ALA A 202 7.31 19.88 -7.77
CA ALA A 202 8.13 19.75 -8.97
C ALA A 202 9.54 20.24 -8.67
N ALA A 203 10.55 19.63 -9.30
CA ALA A 203 11.92 20.09 -9.19
C ALA A 203 12.70 19.71 -10.46
N PRO A 204 13.66 20.54 -10.93
CA PRO A 204 14.52 20.18 -12.06
C PRO A 204 15.28 18.88 -11.75
N PHE A 205 15.43 17.99 -12.74
CA PHE A 205 16.06 16.67 -12.52
C PHE A 205 17.48 16.72 -11.95
N GLN A 206 18.19 17.80 -12.21
CA GLN A 206 19.55 18.07 -11.72
C GLN A 206 19.62 18.70 -10.32
N SER A 207 18.48 18.98 -9.69
CA SER A 207 18.42 19.59 -8.35
C SER A 207 18.51 18.55 -7.24
N ARG A 208 18.97 18.98 -6.05
CA ARG A 208 19.00 18.13 -4.84
C ARG A 208 17.60 17.84 -4.31
N GLU A 209 16.67 18.77 -4.47
CA GLU A 209 15.28 18.58 -4.06
C GLU A 209 14.61 17.48 -4.88
N PHE A 210 14.94 17.39 -6.19
CA PHE A 210 14.50 16.28 -7.01
C PHE A 210 15.06 14.95 -6.51
N GLU A 211 16.38 14.88 -6.30
CA GLU A 211 17.06 13.68 -5.79
C GLU A 211 16.41 13.16 -4.51
N GLN A 212 16.25 14.03 -3.52
CA GLN A 212 15.69 13.68 -2.21
C GLN A 212 14.26 13.17 -2.32
N ARG A 213 13.40 13.87 -3.07
CA ARG A 213 12.00 13.46 -3.24
C ARG A 213 11.89 12.15 -4.02
N PHE A 214 12.63 12.04 -5.13
CA PHE A 214 12.62 10.86 -5.99
C PHE A 214 13.09 9.61 -5.23
N GLN A 215 14.23 9.66 -4.54
CA GLN A 215 14.75 8.51 -3.79
C GLN A 215 13.80 8.09 -2.67
N LYS A 216 13.22 9.07 -1.96
CA LYS A 216 12.24 8.81 -0.90
C LYS A 216 11.00 8.09 -1.43
N ASP A 217 10.42 8.59 -2.53
CA ASP A 217 9.18 8.04 -3.08
C ASP A 217 9.40 6.66 -3.71
N VAL A 218 10.48 6.47 -4.48
CA VAL A 218 10.82 5.17 -5.07
C VAL A 218 11.09 4.12 -4.00
N SER A 219 11.84 4.48 -2.95
CA SER A 219 12.10 3.59 -1.81
C SER A 219 10.80 3.20 -1.09
N ALA A 220 9.93 4.19 -0.80
CA ALA A 220 8.67 3.94 -0.13
C ALA A 220 7.74 3.03 -0.96
N LEU A 221 7.63 3.27 -2.27
CA LEU A 221 6.83 2.43 -3.17
C LEU A 221 7.36 0.99 -3.21
N LYS A 222 8.69 0.80 -3.33
CA LYS A 222 9.30 -0.53 -3.28
C LYS A 222 9.03 -1.23 -1.94
N SER A 223 9.05 -0.50 -0.83
CA SER A 223 8.72 -1.04 0.49
C SER A 223 7.27 -1.52 0.56
N LEU A 224 6.31 -0.71 0.09
CA LEU A 224 4.89 -1.07 0.08
C LEU A 224 4.62 -2.29 -0.81
N ILE A 225 5.26 -2.37 -1.98
CA ILE A 225 5.15 -3.54 -2.84
C ILE A 225 5.67 -4.78 -2.13
N LYS A 226 6.84 -4.69 -1.46
CA LYS A 226 7.38 -5.80 -0.67
C LYS A 226 6.44 -6.23 0.46
N GLU A 227 5.83 -5.28 1.16
CA GLU A 227 4.87 -5.57 2.23
C GLU A 227 3.68 -6.37 1.71
N VAL A 228 3.11 -5.97 0.57
CA VAL A 228 1.98 -6.69 -0.02
C VAL A 228 2.40 -8.06 -0.54
N VAL A 229 3.57 -8.18 -1.19
CA VAL A 229 4.03 -9.44 -1.79
C VAL A 229 4.47 -10.46 -0.75
N LEU A 230 5.16 -10.03 0.31
CA LEU A 230 5.64 -10.92 1.38
C LEU A 230 4.55 -11.22 2.42
N GLY A 231 3.46 -10.45 2.43
CA GLY A 231 2.47 -10.44 3.49
C GLY A 231 3.03 -9.80 4.76
N THR A 232 2.15 -9.21 5.57
CA THR A 232 2.46 -8.38 6.76
C THR A 232 3.16 -9.12 7.92
N ARG A 233 3.76 -10.30 7.69
CA ARG A 233 4.45 -11.11 8.70
C ARG A 233 5.93 -10.75 8.90
N ALA A 234 6.45 -9.74 8.21
CA ALA A 234 7.86 -9.36 8.31
C ALA A 234 8.16 -8.32 9.42
N ILE A 235 7.15 -7.80 10.11
CA ILE A 235 7.34 -6.82 11.19
C ILE A 235 6.39 -7.16 12.34
N SER A 236 6.84 -8.07 13.21
CA SER A 236 6.35 -8.22 14.59
C SER A 236 7.55 -8.46 15.49
#